data_AF-A0A9D1RPB0-F1
#
_entry.id   AF-A0A9D1RPB0-F1
#
_cell.length_a   1.000
_cell.length_b   1.000
_cell.length_c   1.000
_cell.angle_alpha   90.00
_cell.angle_beta   90.00
_cell.angle_gamma   90.00
#
_symmetry.space_group_name_H-M   'P 1'
#
loop_
_entity.id
_entity.type
_entity.pdbx_description
1 polymer ?
#
loop_
_entity_poly.entity_id
_entity_poly.type
_entity_poly.pdbx_seq_one_letter_code
_entity_poly.pdbx_strand_id
1 'polypeptide(L)'
;MPALPGERGACRRLHLRPVHRRRTATCGRLECVSTHSEEPGPDRLRQLLDAVLDEPTGELTGMAGQAHSSPFHFSRRVSRDTGESPVALRRRMTLERASWRLRSGASVTDSAWEAGYDSVEGFSRAYRRAYGHPPSETPTGWSGGTGHWLPAPNGIHFHTPDSLWIVSGDVDDTGNRATDPVTGLLVQHDLGDLRNLLEASCDLGEEAWTRQRLPGHVLLNWAGPEESTAVLLERAVIQYETWLASIEGTRFPPPSERSPTPDALLARLDVAAPRWSTMVADVSARGAWADRIVDALCDPPESFVVGSIIAHVISYNAQRRGLVRNFLRQDGHLDSADSADDGDPITWLRGTPSPPPG
;
A
#
# COMPACT_ATOMS: atom_id res chain seq x y z
N MET A 1 -32.23 -37.08 -1.95
CA MET A 1 -31.49 -35.85 -1.62
C MET A 1 -31.76 -34.84 -2.71
N PRO A 2 -32.31 -33.66 -2.38
CA PRO A 2 -32.86 -32.72 -3.35
C PRO A 2 -31.77 -31.90 -4.04
N ALA A 3 -32.03 -31.57 -5.31
CA ALA A 3 -31.26 -30.65 -6.12
C ALA A 3 -31.45 -29.20 -5.61
N LEU A 4 -30.37 -28.41 -5.61
CA LEU A 4 -30.44 -26.96 -5.45
C LEU A 4 -30.28 -26.27 -6.83
N PRO A 5 -31.07 -25.22 -7.13
CA PRO A 5 -31.07 -24.56 -8.42
C PRO A 5 -30.02 -23.44 -8.51
N GLY A 6 -29.61 -23.15 -9.74
CA GLY A 6 -28.72 -22.02 -10.05
C GLY A 6 -29.42 -20.67 -9.96
N GLU A 7 -28.68 -19.67 -9.49
CA GLU A 7 -29.04 -18.27 -9.62
C GLU A 7 -27.88 -17.47 -10.21
N ARG A 8 -28.19 -16.79 -11.31
CA ARG A 8 -27.32 -15.86 -12.02
C ARG A 8 -27.36 -14.53 -11.26
N GLY A 9 -26.27 -14.17 -10.59
CA GLY A 9 -26.11 -12.87 -9.95
C GLY A 9 -25.75 -11.79 -10.96
N ALA A 10 -26.72 -10.93 -11.29
CA ALA A 10 -26.56 -9.77 -12.15
C ALA A 10 -25.58 -8.75 -11.55
N CYS A 11 -24.66 -8.27 -12.39
CA CYS A 11 -23.76 -7.16 -12.09
C CYS A 11 -24.57 -5.86 -11.91
N ARG A 12 -24.84 -5.46 -10.67
CA ARG A 12 -25.46 -4.18 -10.36
C ARG A 12 -24.42 -3.06 -10.52
N ARG A 13 -24.59 -2.22 -11.56
CA ARG A 13 -23.92 -0.92 -11.67
C ARG A 13 -24.29 -0.05 -10.48
N LEU A 14 -23.34 0.18 -9.57
CA LEU A 14 -23.44 1.26 -8.59
C LEU A 14 -23.48 2.60 -9.33
N HIS A 15 -24.67 3.22 -9.36
CA HIS A 15 -24.84 4.61 -9.78
C HIS A 15 -24.43 5.50 -8.60
N LEU A 16 -23.26 6.13 -8.71
CA LEU A 16 -22.89 7.23 -7.82
C LEU A 16 -23.79 8.43 -8.13
N ARG A 17 -24.64 8.82 -7.17
CA ARG A 17 -25.41 10.08 -7.24
C ARG A 17 -24.47 11.22 -6.82
N PRO A 18 -24.31 12.29 -7.62
CA PRO A 18 -23.53 13.45 -7.20
C PRO A 18 -24.29 14.25 -6.14
N VAL A 19 -23.62 14.55 -5.03
CA VAL A 19 -24.09 15.50 -4.01
C VAL A 19 -23.88 16.92 -4.56
N HIS A 20 -24.97 17.57 -4.99
CA HIS A 20 -24.93 18.97 -5.41
C HIS A 20 -24.90 19.91 -4.18
N ARG A 21 -23.73 20.51 -3.91
CA ARG A 21 -23.65 21.75 -3.11
C ARG A 21 -23.97 22.94 -4.01
N ARG A 22 -25.05 23.66 -3.69
CA ARG A 22 -25.46 24.89 -4.35
C ARG A 22 -24.46 26.01 -4.04
N ARG A 23 -23.82 26.58 -5.06
CA ARG A 23 -23.26 27.93 -5.03
C ARG A 23 -23.73 28.69 -6.27
N THR A 24 -24.53 29.72 -6.03
CA THR A 24 -24.94 30.71 -7.02
C THR A 24 -23.80 31.71 -7.22
N ALA A 25 -23.25 31.79 -8.43
CA ALA A 25 -22.58 32.99 -8.94
C ALA A 25 -22.58 32.97 -10.48
N THR A 26 -22.70 34.17 -11.03
CA THR A 26 -23.10 34.56 -12.39
C THR A 26 -22.14 34.20 -13.54
N CYS A 27 -22.76 33.73 -14.62
CA CYS A 27 -22.51 33.97 -16.05
C CYS A 27 -21.22 34.73 -16.45
N GLY A 28 -20.27 33.98 -17.03
CA GLY A 28 -19.23 34.48 -17.91
C GLY A 28 -19.21 33.62 -19.18
N ARG A 29 -19.51 34.23 -20.33
CA ARG A 29 -19.63 33.59 -21.65
C ARG A 29 -18.24 33.17 -22.13
N LEU A 30 -17.93 31.88 -22.07
CA LEU A 30 -16.78 31.27 -22.74
C LEU A 30 -17.29 30.40 -23.88
N GLU A 31 -16.76 30.66 -25.08
CA GLU A 31 -17.08 29.98 -26.32
C GLU A 31 -16.81 28.47 -26.19
N CYS A 32 -17.82 27.66 -26.49
CA CYS A 32 -17.66 26.23 -26.66
C CYS A 32 -16.81 25.97 -27.91
N VAL A 33 -15.50 25.85 -27.74
CA VAL A 33 -14.66 25.15 -28.71
C VAL A 33 -15.05 23.68 -28.62
N SER A 34 -15.78 23.22 -29.64
CA SER A 34 -16.06 21.80 -29.83
C SER A 34 -14.74 21.08 -30.10
N THR A 35 -14.07 20.60 -29.05
CA THR A 35 -13.08 19.55 -29.22
C THR A 35 -13.86 18.31 -29.60
N HIS A 36 -13.78 17.91 -30.86
CA HIS A 36 -14.09 16.54 -31.23
C HIS A 36 -13.08 15.67 -30.47
N SER A 37 -13.52 15.14 -29.33
CA SER A 37 -12.82 14.07 -28.64
C SER A 37 -12.81 12.88 -29.58
N GLU A 38 -11.68 12.64 -30.25
CA GLU A 38 -11.40 11.33 -30.79
C GLU A 38 -11.43 10.36 -29.61
N GLU A 39 -12.48 9.53 -29.54
CA GLU A 39 -12.51 8.35 -28.68
C GLU A 39 -11.16 7.63 -28.86
N PRO A 40 -10.39 7.37 -27.79
CA PRO A 40 -9.10 6.73 -27.92
C PRO A 40 -9.34 5.37 -28.57
N GLY A 41 -8.86 5.21 -29.81
CA GLY A 41 -8.94 3.95 -30.53
C GLY A 41 -8.39 2.81 -29.67
N PRO A 42 -8.88 1.57 -29.85
CA PRO A 42 -8.56 0.47 -28.96
C PRO A 42 -7.05 0.32 -28.79
N ASP A 43 -6.60 0.17 -27.54
CA ASP A 43 -5.20 0.05 -27.16
C ASP A 43 -4.50 -1.00 -28.03
N ARG A 44 -3.66 -0.52 -28.94
CA ARG A 44 -3.05 -1.34 -29.98
C ARG A 44 -1.98 -2.27 -29.41
N LEU A 45 -1.38 -1.92 -28.27
CA LEU A 45 -0.47 -2.81 -27.56
C LEU A 45 -1.27 -3.94 -26.92
N ARG A 46 -2.38 -3.62 -26.26
CA ARG A 46 -3.30 -4.62 -25.70
C ARG A 46 -3.74 -5.64 -26.76
N GLN A 47 -4.18 -5.20 -27.93
CA GLN A 47 -4.58 -6.12 -29.01
C GLN A 47 -3.45 -7.06 -29.46
N LEU A 48 -2.20 -6.57 -29.48
CA LEU A 48 -1.05 -7.40 -29.82
C LEU A 48 -0.74 -8.40 -28.71
N LEU A 49 -0.85 -7.99 -27.44
CA LEU A 49 -0.67 -8.88 -26.29
C LEU A 49 -1.75 -9.95 -26.26
N ASP A 50 -3.02 -9.59 -26.45
CA ASP A 50 -4.14 -10.55 -26.54
C ASP A 50 -3.85 -11.60 -27.63
N ALA A 51 -3.41 -11.18 -28.81
CA ALA A 51 -3.04 -12.10 -29.89
C ALA A 51 -1.84 -13.02 -29.57
N VAL A 52 -0.91 -12.60 -28.71
CA VAL A 52 0.19 -13.45 -28.22
C VAL A 52 -0.31 -14.49 -27.22
N LEU A 53 -1.24 -14.08 -26.35
CA LEU A 53 -1.69 -14.87 -25.19
C LEU A 53 -2.82 -15.85 -25.52
N ASP A 54 -3.73 -15.48 -26.42
CA ASP A 54 -4.95 -16.24 -26.73
C ASP A 54 -4.77 -17.27 -27.85
N GLU A 55 -3.64 -17.25 -28.55
CA GLU A 55 -3.32 -18.28 -29.53
C GLU A 55 -3.07 -19.61 -28.79
N PRO A 56 -3.55 -20.78 -29.25
CA PRO A 56 -3.44 -22.04 -28.50
C PRO A 56 -2.13 -22.83 -28.71
N THR A 57 -1.46 -22.72 -29.86
CA THR A 57 -0.32 -23.58 -30.25
C THR A 57 1.07 -23.03 -29.94
N GLY A 58 1.19 -21.73 -29.69
CA GLY A 58 2.47 -21.03 -29.56
C GLY A 58 3.04 -20.56 -30.87
N GLU A 59 2.32 -20.73 -31.98
CA GLU A 59 2.82 -20.44 -33.31
C GLU A 59 2.71 -18.97 -33.68
N LEU A 60 3.84 -18.39 -34.10
CA LEU A 60 3.93 -17.00 -34.55
C LEU A 60 2.93 -16.67 -35.66
N THR A 61 2.69 -17.62 -36.58
CA THR A 61 1.73 -17.46 -37.68
C THR A 61 0.31 -17.31 -37.17
N GLY A 62 -0.08 -18.11 -36.16
CA GLY A 62 -1.38 -18.00 -35.50
C GLY A 62 -1.54 -16.65 -34.80
N MET A 63 -0.54 -16.22 -34.04
CA MET A 63 -0.58 -14.94 -33.32
C MET A 63 -0.71 -13.76 -34.30
N ALA A 64 0.07 -13.78 -35.38
CA ALA A 64 0.02 -12.76 -36.40
C ALA A 64 -1.34 -12.73 -37.14
N GLY A 65 -1.92 -13.90 -37.39
CA GLY A 65 -3.25 -14.05 -37.99
C GLY A 65 -4.36 -13.42 -37.12
N GLN A 66 -4.32 -13.64 -35.80
CA GLN A 66 -5.27 -13.02 -34.86
C GLN A 66 -5.15 -11.49 -34.83
N ALA A 67 -3.94 -10.96 -34.99
CA ALA A 67 -3.69 -9.52 -35.08
C ALA A 67 -3.86 -8.95 -36.50
N HIS A 68 -4.39 -9.72 -37.46
CA HIS A 68 -4.52 -9.35 -38.87
C HIS A 68 -3.23 -8.78 -39.49
N SER A 69 -2.08 -9.41 -39.16
CA SER A 69 -0.75 -8.96 -39.57
C SER A 69 0.06 -10.11 -40.18
N SER A 70 1.04 -9.78 -41.01
CA SER A 70 2.04 -10.77 -41.43
C SER A 70 2.93 -11.17 -40.24
N PRO A 71 3.47 -12.39 -40.18
CA PRO A 71 4.39 -12.83 -39.12
C PRO A 71 5.58 -11.89 -38.90
N PHE A 72 6.16 -11.37 -39.99
CA PHE A 72 7.30 -10.45 -39.93
C PHE A 72 6.94 -9.12 -39.25
N HIS A 73 5.87 -8.46 -39.72
CA HIS A 73 5.41 -7.19 -39.15
C HIS A 73 4.94 -7.34 -37.70
N PHE A 74 4.26 -8.44 -37.37
CA PHE A 74 3.82 -8.74 -36.02
C PHE A 74 5.02 -8.92 -35.08
N SER A 75 5.98 -9.79 -35.43
CA SER A 75 7.16 -10.04 -34.60
C SER A 75 7.98 -8.79 -34.36
N ARG A 76 8.22 -7.99 -35.41
CA ARG A 76 8.98 -6.74 -35.29
C ARG A 76 8.29 -5.75 -34.37
N ARG A 77 6.96 -5.65 -34.46
CA ARG A 77 6.16 -4.71 -33.68
C ARG A 77 6.12 -5.08 -32.21
N VAL A 78 5.76 -6.33 -31.89
CA VAL A 78 5.75 -6.82 -30.51
C VAL A 78 7.13 -6.66 -29.88
N SER A 79 8.20 -7.10 -30.57
CA SER A 79 9.56 -6.99 -30.01
C SER A 79 10.00 -5.56 -29.74
N ARG A 80 9.56 -4.60 -30.56
CA ARG A 80 9.84 -3.19 -30.34
C ARG A 80 9.06 -2.64 -29.15
N ASP A 81 7.79 -3.01 -29.03
CA ASP A 81 6.88 -2.44 -28.05
C ASP A 81 7.03 -3.12 -26.66
N THR A 82 7.48 -4.38 -26.61
CA THR A 82 7.63 -5.18 -25.38
C THR A 82 9.07 -5.57 -25.05
N GLY A 83 10.05 -5.24 -25.91
CA GLY A 83 11.45 -5.61 -25.69
C GLY A 83 11.75 -7.12 -25.80
N GLU A 84 10.78 -7.97 -26.15
CA GLU A 84 10.96 -9.41 -26.33
C GLU A 84 10.14 -9.96 -27.50
N SER A 85 10.62 -11.03 -28.15
CA SER A 85 9.90 -11.63 -29.28
C SER A 85 8.54 -12.22 -28.83
N PRO A 86 7.51 -12.26 -29.70
CA PRO A 86 6.20 -12.84 -29.36
C PRO A 86 6.27 -14.24 -28.75
N VAL A 87 7.11 -15.11 -29.35
CA VAL A 87 7.28 -16.49 -28.89
C VAL A 87 7.98 -16.54 -27.51
N ALA A 88 8.93 -15.63 -27.26
CA ALA A 88 9.60 -15.53 -25.97
C ALA A 88 8.66 -15.02 -24.87
N LEU A 89 7.90 -13.94 -25.14
CA LEU A 89 6.88 -13.38 -24.24
C LEU A 89 5.89 -14.47 -23.83
N ARG A 90 5.29 -15.14 -24.82
CA ARG A 90 4.33 -16.20 -24.54
C ARG A 90 4.95 -17.32 -23.72
N ARG A 91 6.10 -17.84 -24.14
CA ARG A 91 6.75 -18.95 -23.44
C ARG A 91 7.02 -18.59 -21.98
N ARG A 92 7.46 -17.36 -21.72
CA ARG A 92 7.68 -16.85 -20.36
C ARG A 92 6.37 -16.80 -19.58
N MET A 93 5.32 -16.16 -20.10
CA MET A 93 3.98 -16.09 -19.48
C MET A 93 3.41 -17.48 -19.15
N THR A 94 3.50 -18.40 -20.09
CA THR A 94 3.01 -19.76 -19.93
C THR A 94 3.78 -20.54 -18.86
N LEU A 95 5.11 -20.36 -18.79
CA LEU A 95 5.93 -20.97 -17.74
C LEU A 95 5.67 -20.34 -16.36
N GLU A 96 5.45 -19.02 -16.28
CA GLU A 96 5.05 -18.32 -15.05
C GLU A 96 3.70 -18.84 -14.53
N ARG A 97 2.71 -19.02 -15.41
CA ARG A 97 1.42 -19.66 -15.07
C ARG A 97 1.61 -21.09 -14.58
N ALA A 98 2.39 -21.90 -15.29
CA ALA A 98 2.66 -23.28 -14.90
C ALA A 98 3.34 -23.35 -13.53
N SER A 99 4.30 -22.46 -13.26
CA SER A 99 4.98 -22.37 -11.98
C SER A 99 4.02 -21.99 -10.84
N TRP A 100 3.12 -21.03 -11.06
CA TRP A 100 2.06 -20.70 -10.11
C TRP A 100 1.15 -21.91 -9.78
N ARG A 101 0.76 -22.69 -10.79
CA ARG A 101 -0.07 -23.89 -10.58
C ARG A 101 0.66 -24.98 -9.81
N LEU A 102 1.92 -25.25 -10.13
CA LEU A 102 2.75 -26.23 -9.41
C LEU A 102 2.89 -25.85 -7.94
N ARG A 103 3.13 -24.57 -7.64
CA ARG A 103 3.16 -24.05 -6.25
C ARG A 103 1.82 -24.20 -5.53
N SER A 104 0.73 -24.14 -6.30
CA SER A 104 -0.65 -24.33 -5.83
C SER A 104 -1.05 -25.82 -5.73
N GLY A 105 -0.12 -26.75 -5.96
CA GLY A 105 -0.34 -28.20 -5.80
C GLY A 105 -0.84 -28.92 -7.06
N ALA A 106 -0.87 -28.27 -8.23
CA ALA A 106 -1.18 -28.95 -9.48
C ALA A 106 -0.10 -29.98 -9.85
N SER A 107 -0.49 -31.04 -10.57
CA SER A 107 0.47 -32.04 -11.04
C SER A 107 1.38 -31.46 -12.15
N VAL A 108 2.58 -32.04 -12.29
CA VAL A 108 3.51 -31.70 -13.38
C VAL A 108 2.87 -31.98 -14.74
N THR A 109 2.12 -33.07 -14.84
CA THR A 109 1.45 -33.49 -16.07
C THR A 109 0.38 -32.48 -16.49
N ASP A 110 -0.52 -32.11 -15.58
CA ASP A 110 -1.61 -31.16 -15.89
C ASP A 110 -1.05 -29.76 -16.21
N SER A 111 0.01 -29.37 -15.52
CA SER A 111 0.71 -28.10 -15.78
C SER A 111 1.38 -28.08 -17.15
N ALA A 112 1.91 -29.22 -17.62
CA ALA A 112 2.51 -29.34 -18.95
C ALA A 112 1.46 -29.20 -20.06
N TRP A 113 0.31 -29.89 -19.93
CA TRP A 113 -0.77 -29.85 -20.92
C TRP A 113 -1.42 -28.47 -21.01
N GLU A 114 -1.71 -27.83 -19.88
CA GLU A 114 -2.28 -26.48 -19.88
C GLU A 114 -1.29 -25.43 -20.39
N ALA A 115 0.01 -25.68 -20.22
CA ALA A 115 1.06 -24.87 -20.81
C ALA A 115 1.23 -25.08 -22.33
N GLY A 116 0.42 -25.94 -22.96
CA GLY A 116 0.44 -26.17 -24.40
C GLY A 116 1.64 -27.00 -24.89
N TYR A 117 2.23 -27.83 -24.03
CA TYR A 117 3.31 -28.74 -24.44
C TYR A 117 2.76 -30.11 -24.85
N ASP A 118 3.22 -30.64 -25.98
CA ASP A 118 2.85 -31.98 -26.46
C ASP A 118 3.47 -33.13 -25.64
N SER A 119 4.40 -32.81 -24.73
CA SER A 119 5.01 -33.80 -23.84
C SER A 119 5.48 -33.20 -22.52
N VAL A 120 5.36 -34.00 -21.44
CA VAL A 120 5.86 -33.67 -20.10
C VAL A 120 7.39 -33.50 -20.10
N GLU A 121 8.10 -34.26 -20.93
CA GLU A 121 9.56 -34.14 -21.07
C GLU A 121 9.96 -32.80 -21.72
N GLY A 122 9.24 -32.40 -22.78
CA GLY A 122 9.40 -31.10 -23.43
C GLY A 122 9.19 -29.94 -22.45
N PHE A 123 8.10 -30.00 -21.68
CA PHE A 123 7.80 -29.04 -20.62
C PHE A 123 8.90 -29.01 -19.56
N SER A 124 9.30 -30.17 -19.03
CA SER A 124 10.31 -30.25 -17.96
C SER A 124 11.65 -29.67 -18.38
N ARG A 125 12.07 -29.85 -19.64
CA ARG A 125 13.28 -29.24 -20.20
C ARG A 125 13.15 -27.73 -20.35
N ALA A 126 12.00 -27.24 -20.78
CA ALA A 126 11.74 -25.82 -20.91
C ALA A 126 11.67 -25.12 -19.54
N TYR A 127 10.99 -25.74 -18.58
CA TYR A 127 10.84 -25.27 -17.20
C TYR A 127 12.19 -25.22 -16.49
N ARG A 128 12.99 -26.31 -16.55
CA ARG A 128 14.33 -26.35 -15.94
C ARG A 128 15.26 -25.28 -16.51
N ARG A 129 15.15 -24.98 -17.81
CA ARG A 129 15.94 -23.91 -18.43
C ARG A 129 15.55 -22.52 -17.90
N ALA A 130 14.28 -22.31 -17.56
CA ALA A 130 13.79 -21.03 -17.07
C ALA A 130 14.02 -20.84 -15.56
N TYR A 131 13.74 -21.86 -14.75
CA TYR A 131 13.76 -21.79 -13.28
C TYR A 131 15.00 -22.40 -12.62
N GLY A 132 15.88 -23.06 -13.40
CA GLY A 132 17.08 -23.71 -12.88
C GLY A 132 16.87 -25.08 -12.23
N HIS A 133 15.62 -25.48 -11.96
CA HIS A 133 15.26 -26.77 -11.36
C HIS A 133 14.09 -27.45 -12.13
N PRO A 134 13.91 -28.78 -12.05
CA PRO A 134 12.75 -29.44 -12.64
C PRO A 134 11.42 -29.00 -12.00
N PRO A 135 10.29 -29.16 -12.71
CA PRO A 135 8.98 -28.78 -12.19
C PRO A 135 8.59 -29.53 -10.91
N SER A 136 9.04 -30.77 -10.73
CA SER A 136 8.82 -31.58 -9.52
C SER A 136 9.49 -31.04 -8.26
N GLU A 137 10.51 -30.19 -8.42
CA GLU A 137 11.22 -29.54 -7.31
C GLU A 137 10.68 -28.13 -7.02
N THR A 138 9.59 -27.73 -7.70
CA THR A 138 8.95 -26.44 -7.41
C THR A 138 8.38 -26.46 -6.00
N PRO A 139 8.81 -25.55 -5.11
CA PRO A 139 8.29 -25.52 -3.74
C PRO A 139 6.77 -25.32 -3.75
N THR A 140 6.04 -26.14 -3.01
CA THR A 140 4.61 -25.93 -2.78
C THR A 140 4.41 -24.86 -1.71
N GLY A 141 3.41 -24.00 -1.88
CA GLY A 141 3.09 -22.94 -0.93
C GLY A 141 3.58 -21.54 -1.35
N TRP A 142 3.38 -20.56 -0.46
CA TRP A 142 3.62 -19.15 -0.77
C TRP A 142 5.12 -18.84 -0.85
N SER A 143 5.58 -18.43 -2.04
CA SER A 143 6.97 -18.01 -2.30
C SER A 143 7.10 -16.48 -2.43
N GLY A 144 6.22 -15.71 -1.76
CA GLY A 144 6.27 -14.24 -1.78
C GLY A 144 5.61 -13.58 -2.99
N GLY A 145 4.42 -14.03 -3.42
CA GLY A 145 3.52 -13.37 -4.40
C GLY A 145 4.02 -13.29 -5.86
N THR A 146 5.32 -13.13 -6.06
CA THR A 146 6.04 -12.96 -7.31
C THR A 146 7.06 -14.07 -7.56
N GLY A 147 7.18 -15.05 -6.65
CA GLY A 147 8.17 -16.12 -6.75
C GLY A 147 8.02 -17.05 -7.97
N HIS A 148 6.92 -16.95 -8.72
CA HIS A 148 6.74 -17.62 -10.02
C HIS A 148 7.16 -16.77 -11.22
N TRP A 149 7.42 -15.47 -11.05
CA TRP A 149 7.83 -14.56 -12.13
C TRP A 149 9.25 -14.87 -12.59
N LEU A 150 9.45 -14.77 -13.91
CA LEU A 150 10.74 -14.85 -14.56
C LEU A 150 11.21 -13.43 -14.90
N PRO A 151 12.52 -13.17 -15.05
CA PRO A 151 13.00 -11.86 -15.50
C PRO A 151 12.29 -11.41 -16.78
N ALA A 152 11.72 -10.20 -16.75
CA ALA A 152 10.92 -9.64 -17.84
C ALA A 152 11.45 -8.24 -18.22
N PRO A 153 11.91 -8.02 -19.46
CA PRO A 153 12.43 -6.71 -19.87
C PRO A 153 11.36 -5.62 -19.95
N ASN A 154 10.08 -6.01 -19.96
CA ASN A 154 8.92 -5.12 -20.03
C ASN A 154 8.12 -5.03 -18.74
N GLY A 155 8.49 -5.77 -17.69
CA GLY A 155 7.72 -5.86 -16.45
C GLY A 155 6.32 -6.49 -16.61
N ILE A 156 5.99 -7.05 -17.78
CA ILE A 156 4.73 -7.76 -18.01
C ILE A 156 4.88 -9.16 -17.44
N HIS A 157 4.02 -9.54 -16.51
CA HIS A 157 4.04 -10.84 -15.83
C HIS A 157 2.69 -11.55 -15.89
N PHE A 158 2.71 -12.87 -15.67
CA PHE A 158 1.49 -13.61 -15.38
C PHE A 158 0.97 -13.23 -13.99
N HIS A 159 -0.25 -12.73 -13.97
CA HIS A 159 -1.00 -12.40 -12.77
C HIS A 159 -2.01 -13.51 -12.46
N THR A 160 -2.13 -13.85 -11.18
CA THR A 160 -3.14 -14.84 -10.75
C THR A 160 -4.55 -14.27 -10.99
N PRO A 161 -5.58 -15.12 -11.13
CA PRO A 161 -6.96 -14.64 -11.33
C PRO A 161 -7.44 -13.65 -10.26
N ASP A 162 -6.89 -13.73 -9.05
CA ASP A 162 -7.34 -12.95 -7.90
C ASP A 162 -6.49 -11.68 -7.63
N SER A 163 -5.41 -11.45 -8.40
CA SER A 163 -4.49 -10.33 -8.13
C SER A 163 -3.84 -9.77 -9.38
N LEU A 164 -3.99 -8.47 -9.66
CA LEU A 164 -3.21 -7.73 -10.65
C LEU A 164 -2.15 -6.90 -9.93
N TRP A 165 -0.88 -7.12 -10.26
CA TRP A 165 0.22 -6.33 -9.71
C TRP A 165 0.63 -5.25 -10.71
N ILE A 166 0.67 -4.00 -10.25
CA ILE A 166 1.24 -2.88 -11.00
C ILE A 166 2.60 -2.60 -10.37
N VAL A 167 3.67 -2.89 -11.11
CA VAL A 167 5.03 -2.61 -10.65
C VAL A 167 5.34 -1.15 -10.97
N SER A 168 5.36 -0.30 -9.95
CA SER A 168 5.86 1.06 -10.09
C SER A 168 7.35 1.00 -10.40
N GLY A 169 7.81 1.72 -11.43
CA GLY A 169 9.23 1.86 -11.71
C GLY A 169 9.95 2.40 -10.47
N ASP A 170 11.03 1.73 -10.08
CA ASP A 170 11.81 1.96 -8.86
C ASP A 170 12.55 3.31 -8.80
N VAL A 171 12.19 4.28 -9.63
CA VAL A 171 13.02 5.45 -9.91
C VAL A 171 12.12 6.67 -10.03
N ASP A 172 12.29 7.63 -9.11
CA ASP A 172 11.75 8.97 -9.31
C ASP A 172 12.45 9.67 -10.50
N ASP A 173 11.94 10.81 -10.97
CA ASP A 173 12.55 11.57 -12.08
C ASP A 173 14.01 12.01 -11.82
N THR A 174 14.53 11.79 -10.60
CA THR A 174 15.91 12.11 -10.20
C THR A 174 16.84 10.90 -10.14
N GLY A 175 16.37 9.69 -10.47
CA GLY A 175 17.20 8.50 -10.44
C GLY A 175 17.27 7.81 -9.08
N ASN A 176 16.51 8.29 -8.08
CA ASN A 176 16.62 7.81 -6.71
C ASN A 176 15.53 6.77 -6.40
N ARG A 177 15.94 5.63 -5.83
CA ARG A 177 15.01 4.69 -5.21
C ARG A 177 14.54 5.30 -3.90
N ALA A 178 13.23 5.37 -3.64
CA ALA A 178 12.74 5.58 -2.29
C ALA A 178 13.33 4.46 -1.41
N THR A 179 14.31 4.78 -0.58
CA THR A 179 15.13 3.79 0.14
C THR A 179 14.35 3.06 1.22
N ASP A 180 13.22 3.62 1.69
CA ASP A 180 12.31 3.00 2.65
C ASP A 180 10.87 3.59 2.56
N PRO A 181 10.06 3.14 1.58
CA PRO A 181 8.71 3.69 1.38
C PRO A 181 7.75 3.27 2.50
N VAL A 182 8.00 2.14 3.16
CA VAL A 182 7.09 1.62 4.20
C VAL A 182 7.24 2.41 5.49
N THR A 183 8.47 2.67 5.96
CA THR A 183 8.66 3.48 7.17
C THR A 183 8.13 4.90 6.98
N GLY A 184 8.34 5.49 5.80
CA GLY A 184 7.75 6.79 5.45
C GLY A 184 6.22 6.76 5.57
N LEU A 185 5.56 5.76 4.99
CA LEU A 185 4.11 5.58 5.08
C LEU A 185 3.64 5.41 6.53
N LEU A 186 4.34 4.60 7.34
CA LEU A 186 3.97 4.37 8.74
C LEU A 186 4.03 5.66 9.56
N VAL A 187 5.08 6.48 9.39
CA VAL A 187 5.21 7.75 10.09
C VAL A 187 4.16 8.77 9.65
N GLN A 188 3.93 8.89 8.34
CA GLN A 188 2.91 9.80 7.81
C GLN A 188 1.52 9.42 8.29
N HIS A 189 1.18 8.12 8.26
CA HIS A 189 -0.08 7.61 8.78
C HIS A 189 -0.21 7.86 10.29
N ASP A 190 0.81 7.56 11.09
CA ASP A 190 0.81 7.76 12.54
C ASP A 190 0.48 9.21 12.91
N LEU A 191 1.16 10.17 12.27
CA LEU A 191 0.94 11.60 12.49
C LEU A 191 -0.41 12.08 11.95
N GLY A 192 -0.79 11.65 10.75
CA GLY A 192 -2.04 12.06 10.10
C GLY A 192 -3.27 11.53 10.83
N ASP A 193 -3.27 10.25 11.20
CA ASP A 193 -4.36 9.63 11.97
C ASP A 193 -4.45 10.20 13.39
N LEU A 194 -3.31 10.50 14.04
CA LEU A 194 -3.31 11.17 15.34
C LEU A 194 -3.95 12.57 15.26
N ARG A 195 -3.63 13.34 14.21
CA ARG A 195 -4.28 14.64 13.97
C ARG A 195 -5.79 14.48 13.82
N ASN A 196 -6.25 13.55 12.99
CA ASN A 196 -7.68 13.33 12.77
C ASN A 196 -8.42 13.02 14.08
N LEU A 197 -7.83 12.20 14.95
CA LEU A 197 -8.41 11.86 16.26
C LEU A 197 -8.43 13.05 17.23
N LEU A 198 -7.40 13.90 17.18
CA LEU A 198 -7.35 15.13 17.97
C LEU A 198 -8.40 16.14 17.48
N GLU A 199 -8.54 16.33 16.18
CA GLU A 199 -9.58 17.19 15.57
C GLU A 199 -10.98 16.70 15.94
N ALA A 200 -11.25 15.39 15.83
CA ALA A 200 -12.51 14.80 16.27
C ALA A 200 -12.76 14.97 17.78
N SER A 201 -11.70 15.10 18.58
CA SER A 201 -11.79 15.29 20.03
C SER A 201 -12.07 16.74 20.42
N CYS A 202 -11.92 17.73 19.53
CA CYS A 202 -12.24 19.13 19.82
C CYS A 202 -13.73 19.35 20.12
N ASP A 203 -14.59 18.48 19.58
CA ASP A 203 -16.04 18.53 19.81
C ASP A 203 -16.47 17.79 21.10
N LEU A 204 -15.55 17.15 21.83
CA LEU A 204 -15.87 16.46 23.07
C LEU A 204 -16.09 17.47 24.21
N GLY A 205 -17.15 17.24 25.00
CA GLY A 205 -17.30 17.87 26.31
C GLY A 205 -16.24 17.40 27.31
N GLU A 206 -15.93 18.23 28.31
CA GLU A 206 -14.92 17.96 29.34
C GLU A 206 -15.14 16.61 30.07
N GLU A 207 -16.40 16.25 30.32
CA GLU A 207 -16.76 14.97 30.92
C GLU A 207 -16.31 13.80 30.05
N ALA A 208 -16.64 13.81 28.75
CA ALA A 208 -16.28 12.73 27.83
C ALA A 208 -14.75 12.65 27.61
N TRP A 209 -14.08 13.81 27.54
CA TRP A 209 -12.64 13.96 27.40
C TRP A 209 -11.85 13.30 28.53
N THR A 210 -12.29 13.52 29.77
CA THR A 210 -11.56 13.10 30.99
C THR A 210 -12.06 11.79 31.59
N ARG A 211 -13.22 11.28 31.17
CA ARG A 211 -13.83 10.04 31.68
C ARG A 211 -12.85 8.86 31.62
N GLN A 212 -12.61 8.25 32.78
CA GLN A 212 -11.91 6.97 32.87
C GLN A 212 -12.78 5.85 32.31
N ARG A 213 -12.27 5.13 31.32
CA ARG A 213 -12.98 4.02 30.64
C ARG A 213 -12.30 2.68 30.82
N LEU A 214 -11.01 2.68 31.10
CA LEU A 214 -10.23 1.47 31.33
C LEU A 214 -9.48 1.57 32.66
N PRO A 215 -10.15 1.43 33.80
CA PRO A 215 -9.51 1.48 35.11
C PRO A 215 -8.39 0.43 35.23
N GLY A 216 -7.20 0.86 35.67
CA GLY A 216 -6.00 0.05 35.80
C GLY A 216 -5.25 -0.20 34.49
N HIS A 217 -5.66 0.38 33.36
CA HIS A 217 -5.00 0.15 32.08
C HIS A 217 -3.66 0.86 32.00
N VAL A 218 -2.61 0.09 31.71
CA VAL A 218 -1.22 0.55 31.58
C VAL A 218 -0.62 -0.08 30.33
N LEU A 219 -0.19 0.73 29.37
CA LEU A 219 0.51 0.24 28.17
C LEU A 219 2.01 0.01 28.44
N LEU A 220 2.61 0.92 29.21
CA LEU A 220 4.03 0.92 29.55
C LEU A 220 4.15 1.04 31.06
N ASN A 221 4.85 0.10 31.70
CA ASN A 221 4.96 0.04 33.16
C ASN A 221 5.52 1.32 33.80
N TRP A 222 6.32 2.08 33.05
CA TRP A 222 6.93 3.34 33.47
C TRP A 222 6.08 4.58 33.14
N ALA A 223 5.09 4.48 32.26
CA ALA A 223 4.25 5.62 31.86
C ALA A 223 3.07 5.88 32.81
N GLY A 224 2.71 4.88 33.61
CA GLY A 224 1.55 4.92 34.50
C GLY A 224 0.22 4.64 33.78
N PRO A 225 -0.92 4.89 34.44
CA PRO A 225 -2.24 4.61 33.88
C PRO A 225 -2.60 5.48 32.66
N GLU A 226 -3.23 4.87 31.66
CA GLU A 226 -3.69 5.49 30.41
C GLU A 226 -5.18 5.20 30.16
N GLU A 227 -6.06 5.85 30.93
CA GLU A 227 -7.44 5.37 31.14
C GLU A 227 -8.53 6.21 30.46
N SER A 228 -8.17 7.36 29.87
CA SER A 228 -9.11 8.30 29.24
C SER A 228 -8.58 8.82 27.90
N THR A 229 -9.47 9.39 27.09
CA THR A 229 -9.11 10.02 25.80
C THR A 229 -8.03 11.09 26.00
N ALA A 230 -8.19 11.93 27.03
CA ALA A 230 -7.23 12.96 27.39
C ALA A 230 -5.82 12.41 27.60
N VAL A 231 -5.70 11.38 28.45
CA VAL A 231 -4.39 10.81 28.79
C VAL A 231 -3.79 10.12 27.57
N LEU A 232 -4.57 9.31 26.84
CA LEU A 232 -4.07 8.59 25.66
C LEU A 232 -3.54 9.55 24.58
N LEU A 233 -4.27 10.62 24.26
CA LEU A 233 -3.83 11.59 23.26
C LEU A 233 -2.68 12.47 23.75
N GLU A 234 -2.67 12.85 25.03
CA GLU A 234 -1.52 13.55 25.61
C GLU A 234 -0.24 12.70 25.52
N ARG A 235 -0.33 11.40 25.88
CA ARG A 235 0.80 10.46 25.78
C ARG A 235 1.26 10.26 24.34
N ALA A 236 0.33 10.23 23.39
CA ALA A 236 0.66 10.07 21.98
C ALA A 236 1.42 11.27 21.41
N VAL A 237 1.12 12.50 21.86
CA VAL A 237 1.84 13.71 21.45
C VAL A 237 3.19 13.83 22.18
N ILE A 238 3.21 13.62 23.50
CA ILE A 238 4.40 13.79 24.34
C ILE A 238 5.57 12.91 23.92
N GLN A 239 5.32 11.69 23.44
CA GLN A 239 6.42 10.82 23.05
C GLN A 239 7.25 11.41 21.91
N TYR A 240 6.64 12.11 20.94
CA TYR A 240 7.39 12.78 19.88
C TYR A 240 8.25 13.90 20.45
N GLU A 241 7.68 14.73 21.31
CA GLU A 241 8.39 15.84 21.93
C GLU A 241 9.54 15.36 22.83
N THR A 242 9.35 14.26 23.56
CA THR A 242 10.36 13.67 24.44
C THR A 242 11.54 13.15 23.63
N TRP A 243 11.26 12.37 22.58
CA TRP A 243 12.31 11.83 21.72
C TRP A 243 13.00 12.92 20.90
N LEU A 244 12.27 13.91 20.38
CA LEU A 244 12.89 15.06 19.72
C LEU A 244 13.76 15.86 20.69
N ALA A 245 13.33 16.05 21.94
CA ALA A 245 14.14 16.72 22.95
C ALA A 245 15.45 15.97 23.22
N SER A 246 15.38 14.64 23.36
CA SER A 246 16.56 13.79 23.53
C SER A 246 17.50 13.83 22.32
N ILE A 247 16.96 13.65 21.11
CA ILE A 247 17.73 13.59 19.85
C ILE A 247 18.39 14.93 19.53
N GLU A 248 17.66 16.04 19.71
CA GLU A 248 18.14 17.38 19.38
C GLU A 248 18.91 18.04 20.54
N GLY A 249 18.95 17.41 21.72
CA GLY A 249 19.57 17.99 22.91
C GLY A 249 18.86 19.23 23.44
N THR A 250 17.53 19.29 23.30
CA THR A 250 16.71 20.42 23.76
C THR A 250 15.98 20.10 25.07
N ARG A 251 15.45 21.13 25.74
CA ARG A 251 14.68 20.98 26.97
C ARG A 251 13.30 20.38 26.68
N PHE A 252 12.91 19.35 27.44
CA PHE A 252 11.53 18.86 27.48
C PHE A 252 10.71 19.60 28.55
N PRO A 253 9.50 20.12 28.25
CA PRO A 253 8.71 20.90 29.20
C PRO A 253 8.10 20.02 30.32
N PRO A 254 8.14 20.47 31.60
CA PRO A 254 7.57 19.74 32.71
C PRO A 254 6.02 19.69 32.63
N PRO A 255 5.36 18.73 33.31
CA PRO A 255 3.90 18.58 33.27
C PRO A 255 3.10 19.85 33.58
N SER A 256 3.60 20.70 34.48
CA SER A 256 2.94 21.96 34.86
C SER A 256 2.85 22.99 33.74
N GLU A 257 3.67 22.86 32.70
CA GLU A 257 3.72 23.79 31.56
C GLU A 257 2.89 23.27 30.36
N ARG A 258 2.15 22.16 30.53
CA ARG A 258 1.43 21.50 29.44
C ARG A 258 -0.09 21.60 29.64
N SER A 259 -0.78 22.11 28.64
CA SER A 259 -2.25 22.04 28.58
C SER A 259 -2.68 20.69 28.00
N PRO A 260 -3.62 19.97 28.64
CA PRO A 260 -4.15 18.71 28.14
C PRO A 260 -5.43 18.90 27.32
N THR A 261 -5.70 20.10 26.76
CA THR A 261 -6.87 20.32 25.90
C THR A 261 -6.60 19.82 24.47
N PRO A 262 -7.64 19.35 23.73
CA PRO A 262 -7.47 18.90 22.34
C PRO A 262 -6.78 19.93 21.45
N ASP A 263 -7.20 21.20 21.48
CA ASP A 263 -6.60 22.28 20.67
C ASP A 263 -5.12 22.53 21.02
N ALA A 264 -4.76 22.44 22.31
CA ALA A 264 -3.38 22.62 22.73
C ALA A 264 -2.50 21.44 22.28
N LEU A 265 -3.05 20.22 22.30
CA LEU A 265 -2.37 19.04 21.79
C LEU A 265 -2.20 19.10 20.26
N LEU A 266 -3.18 19.61 19.52
CA LEU A 266 -3.05 19.88 18.08
C LEU A 266 -1.93 20.87 17.78
N ALA A 267 -1.90 22.01 18.47
CA ALA A 267 -0.85 23.01 18.28
C ALA A 267 0.55 22.47 18.58
N ARG A 268 0.67 21.57 19.57
CA ARG A 268 1.93 20.87 19.88
C ARG A 268 2.31 19.86 18.80
N LEU A 269 1.34 19.10 18.29
CA LEU A 269 1.54 18.20 17.16
C LEU A 269 1.96 18.95 15.89
N ASP A 270 1.39 20.13 15.61
CA ASP A 270 1.78 21.00 14.48
C ASP A 270 3.27 21.34 14.50
N VAL A 271 3.85 21.50 15.70
CA VAL A 271 5.28 21.79 15.88
C VAL A 271 6.13 20.51 15.80
N ALA A 272 5.69 19.43 16.44
CA ALA A 272 6.47 18.20 16.55
C ALA A 272 6.46 17.36 15.25
N ALA A 273 5.32 17.26 14.57
CA ALA A 273 5.11 16.40 13.40
C ALA A 273 6.10 16.67 12.23
N PRO A 274 6.33 17.92 11.77
CA PRO A 274 7.28 18.16 10.68
C PRO A 274 8.73 17.87 11.08
N ARG A 275 9.11 18.15 12.35
CA ARG A 275 10.44 17.84 12.89
C ARG A 275 10.66 16.34 12.96
N TRP A 276 9.68 15.61 13.49
CA TRP A 276 9.71 14.15 13.55
C TRP A 276 9.84 13.53 12.16
N SER A 277 8.99 13.95 11.21
CA SER A 277 9.05 13.47 9.83
C SER A 277 10.41 13.74 9.18
N THR A 278 10.96 14.94 9.37
CA THR A 278 12.28 15.32 8.83
C THR A 278 13.40 14.48 9.44
N MET A 279 13.37 14.26 10.76
CA MET A 279 14.35 13.43 11.45
C MET A 279 14.32 11.99 10.93
N VAL A 280 13.14 11.38 10.79
CA VAL A 280 13.04 10.00 10.27
C VAL A 280 13.48 9.92 8.80
N ALA A 281 13.14 10.93 7.99
CA ALA A 281 13.57 10.99 6.60
C ALA A 281 15.10 11.08 6.47
N ASP A 282 15.76 11.88 7.31
CA ASP A 282 17.24 11.96 7.35
C ASP A 282 17.87 10.61 7.76
N VAL A 283 17.34 9.97 8.81
CA VAL A 283 17.82 8.65 9.25
C VAL A 283 17.71 7.62 8.12
N SER A 284 16.57 7.61 7.41
CA SER A 284 16.33 6.73 6.27
C SER A 284 17.29 7.01 5.11
N ALA A 285 17.46 8.28 4.74
CA ALA A 285 18.35 8.69 3.65
C ALA A 285 19.82 8.30 3.91
N ARG A 286 20.26 8.35 5.18
CA ARG A 286 21.62 7.97 5.59
C ARG A 286 21.77 6.48 5.90
N GLY A 287 20.68 5.69 5.94
CA GLY A 287 20.71 4.30 6.39
C GLY A 287 21.12 4.14 7.87
N ALA A 288 20.88 5.17 8.69
CA ALA A 288 21.41 5.34 10.04
C ALA A 288 20.57 4.65 11.15
N TRP A 289 19.82 3.61 10.80
CA TRP A 289 18.86 2.97 11.72
C TRP A 289 19.51 2.34 12.96
N ALA A 290 20.78 1.94 12.85
CA ALA A 290 21.54 1.31 13.91
C ALA A 290 22.30 2.31 14.81
N ASP A 291 22.26 3.61 14.47
CA ASP A 291 22.87 4.66 15.29
C ASP A 291 22.25 4.64 16.70
N ARG A 292 23.01 5.13 17.68
CA ARG A 292 22.57 5.18 19.07
C ARG A 292 22.56 6.61 19.59
N ILE A 293 21.52 6.93 20.35
CA ILE A 293 21.48 8.13 21.19
C ILE A 293 21.69 7.73 22.64
N VAL A 294 22.39 8.57 23.40
CA VAL A 294 22.49 8.45 24.86
C VAL A 294 21.54 9.49 25.44
N ASP A 295 20.41 9.04 25.96
CA ASP A 295 19.40 9.93 26.53
C ASP A 295 19.81 10.36 27.93
N ALA A 296 20.28 11.60 28.03
CA ALA A 296 20.62 12.22 29.30
C ALA A 296 19.38 12.68 30.10
N LEU A 297 18.17 12.59 29.52
CA LEU A 297 16.93 12.85 30.24
C LEU A 297 16.49 11.65 31.11
N CYS A 298 17.03 10.46 30.86
CA CYS A 298 16.87 9.30 31.73
C CYS A 298 17.75 9.39 32.98
N ASP A 299 17.27 8.83 34.10
CA ASP A 299 18.06 8.66 35.32
C ASP A 299 18.06 7.19 35.76
N PRO A 300 19.19 6.45 35.60
CA PRO A 300 20.46 6.91 35.01
C PRO A 300 20.35 7.12 33.48
N PRO A 301 21.31 7.82 32.84
CA PRO A 301 21.31 7.95 31.38
C PRO A 301 21.33 6.59 30.67
N GLU A 302 20.50 6.45 29.63
CA GLU A 302 20.33 5.19 28.90
C GLU A 302 20.67 5.35 27.42
N SER A 303 21.08 4.27 26.76
CA SER A 303 21.44 4.29 25.33
C SER A 303 20.43 3.54 24.47
N PHE A 304 19.83 4.21 23.50
CA PHE A 304 18.79 3.66 22.64
C PHE A 304 19.23 3.60 21.17
N VAL A 305 18.78 2.57 20.44
CA VAL A 305 19.00 2.49 18.98
C VAL A 305 17.92 3.32 18.28
N VAL A 306 18.31 4.15 17.31
CA VAL A 306 17.38 5.05 16.60
C VAL A 306 16.20 4.30 15.98
N GLY A 307 16.44 3.20 15.26
CA GLY A 307 15.36 2.37 14.72
C GLY A 307 14.43 1.79 15.79
N SER A 308 14.94 1.48 16.98
CA SER A 308 14.12 0.99 18.10
C SER A 308 13.22 2.07 18.70
N ILE A 309 13.68 3.33 18.70
CA ILE A 309 12.88 4.48 19.14
C ILE A 309 11.68 4.67 18.21
N ILE A 310 11.92 4.66 16.91
CA ILE A 310 10.86 4.88 15.91
C ILE A 310 9.84 3.74 15.95
N ALA A 311 10.32 2.48 16.03
CA ALA A 311 9.46 1.32 16.22
C ALA A 311 8.63 1.41 17.51
N HIS A 312 9.22 1.86 18.62
CA HIS A 312 8.54 2.08 19.89
C HIS A 312 7.41 3.11 19.73
N VAL A 313 7.73 4.29 19.20
CA VAL A 313 6.80 5.41 19.00
C VAL A 313 5.59 4.96 18.19
N ILE A 314 5.81 4.38 17.01
CA ILE A 314 4.73 3.96 16.10
C ILE A 314 3.87 2.86 16.74
N SER A 315 4.49 1.89 17.41
CA SER A 315 3.77 0.75 18.00
C SER A 315 2.83 1.16 19.12
N TYR A 316 3.31 1.98 20.06
CA TYR A 316 2.49 2.41 21.19
C TYR A 316 1.47 3.46 20.77
N ASN A 317 1.78 4.32 19.80
CA ASN A 317 0.77 5.22 19.26
C ASN A 317 -0.35 4.47 18.51
N ALA A 318 -0.05 3.41 17.77
CA ALA A 318 -1.09 2.62 17.12
C ALA A 318 -2.08 2.05 18.14
N GLN A 319 -1.60 1.57 19.29
CA GLN A 319 -2.44 1.10 20.39
C GLN A 319 -3.31 2.22 20.98
N ARG A 320 -2.71 3.39 21.27
CA ARG A 320 -3.45 4.56 21.79
C ARG A 320 -4.52 5.04 20.83
N ARG A 321 -4.20 5.16 19.53
CA ARG A 321 -5.17 5.56 18.49
C ARG A 321 -6.33 4.58 18.40
N GLY A 322 -6.06 3.28 18.46
CA GLY A 322 -7.09 2.25 18.50
C GLY A 322 -8.05 2.40 19.69
N LEU A 323 -7.52 2.66 20.90
CA LEU A 323 -8.32 2.88 22.10
C LEU A 323 -9.15 4.17 22.02
N VAL A 324 -8.52 5.28 21.63
CA VAL A 324 -9.19 6.59 21.46
C VAL A 324 -10.34 6.48 20.46
N ARG A 325 -10.11 5.82 19.32
CA ARG A 325 -11.16 5.59 18.32
C ARG A 325 -12.34 4.83 18.88
N ASN A 326 -12.09 3.78 19.66
CA ASN A 326 -13.17 3.06 20.34
C ASN A 326 -13.92 3.95 21.34
N PHE A 327 -13.22 4.83 22.04
CA PHE A 327 -13.85 5.78 22.97
C PHE A 327 -14.72 6.81 22.23
N LEU A 328 -14.22 7.39 21.15
CA LEU A 328 -14.99 8.32 20.32
C LEU A 328 -16.24 7.67 19.71
N ARG A 329 -16.16 6.39 19.30
CA ARG A 329 -17.34 5.61 18.87
C ARG A 329 -18.37 5.44 19.97
N GLN A 330 -17.95 5.16 21.20
CA GLN A 330 -18.86 5.04 22.36
C GLN A 330 -19.56 6.36 22.68
N ASP A 331 -18.92 7.50 22.41
CA ASP A 331 -19.53 8.82 22.59
C ASP A 331 -20.36 9.26 21.38
N GLY A 332 -20.37 8.49 20.29
CA GLY A 332 -21.10 8.81 19.06
C GLY A 332 -20.41 9.86 18.17
N HIS A 333 -19.11 10.10 18.35
CA HIS A 333 -18.32 11.04 17.55
C HIS A 333 -17.67 10.41 16.32
N LEU A 334 -17.57 9.07 16.26
CA LEU A 334 -17.13 8.31 15.09
C LEU A 334 -18.13 7.19 14.78
N ASP A 335 -18.29 6.85 13.51
CA ASP A 335 -19.19 5.79 13.04
C ASP A 335 -18.41 4.51 12.71
N SER A 336 -18.75 3.40 13.36
CA SER A 336 -18.19 2.09 13.03
C SER A 336 -18.58 1.56 11.64
N ALA A 337 -19.61 2.14 11.01
CA ALA A 337 -20.02 1.80 9.66
C ALA A 337 -19.26 2.59 8.58
N ASP A 338 -18.56 3.67 8.95
CA ASP A 338 -17.74 4.44 8.02
C ASP A 338 -16.29 3.97 8.06
N SER A 339 -15.83 3.35 6.97
CA SER A 339 -14.44 2.89 6.84
C SER A 339 -13.40 4.02 6.94
N ALA A 340 -13.79 5.28 6.72
CA ALA A 340 -12.91 6.42 6.93
C ALA A 340 -12.51 6.57 8.41
N ASP A 341 -13.37 6.14 9.33
CA ASP A 341 -13.18 6.23 10.77
C ASP A 341 -12.39 5.06 11.35
N ASP A 342 -12.04 4.04 10.55
CA ASP A 342 -11.30 2.87 11.01
C ASP A 342 -9.83 3.17 11.33
N GLY A 343 -9.27 4.23 10.74
CA GLY A 343 -7.84 4.55 10.85
C GLY A 343 -6.94 3.57 10.09
N ASP A 344 -7.48 2.79 9.15
CA ASP A 344 -6.71 1.90 8.27
C ASP A 344 -5.78 2.73 7.36
N PRO A 345 -4.44 2.48 7.37
CA PRO A 345 -3.51 3.14 6.45
C PRO A 345 -3.92 3.05 4.97
N ILE A 346 -4.58 1.98 4.54
CA ILE A 346 -5.04 1.81 3.15
C ILE A 346 -6.15 2.82 2.83
N THR A 347 -7.16 2.92 3.71
CA THR A 347 -8.26 3.86 3.52
C THR A 347 -7.80 5.31 3.69
N TRP A 348 -6.91 5.56 4.65
CA TRP A 348 -6.29 6.87 4.87
C TRP A 348 -5.53 7.36 3.63
N LEU A 349 -4.68 6.51 3.03
CA LEU A 349 -3.91 6.86 1.82
C LEU A 349 -4.81 7.16 0.60
N ARG A 350 -5.97 6.51 0.50
CA ARG A 350 -6.97 6.81 -0.55
C ARG A 350 -7.65 8.16 -0.35
N GLY A 351 -7.76 8.62 0.90
CA GLY A 351 -8.35 9.91 1.26
C GLY A 351 -7.37 11.08 1.18
N THR A 352 -6.06 10.83 1.26
CA THR A 352 -5.04 11.87 1.13
C THR A 352 -4.91 12.36 -0.32
N PRO A 353 -5.01 13.67 -0.61
CA PRO A 353 -4.78 14.19 -1.94
C PRO A 353 -3.34 13.89 -2.38
N SER A 354 -3.17 13.31 -3.57
CA SER A 354 -1.83 13.12 -4.14
C SER A 354 -1.17 14.49 -4.36
N PRO A 355 0.14 14.63 -4.07
CA PRO A 355 0.86 15.85 -4.46
C PRO A 355 0.72 16.06 -5.98
N PRO A 356 0.61 17.31 -6.45
CA PRO A 356 0.54 17.57 -7.89
C PRO A 356 1.79 16.99 -8.58
N PRO A 357 1.67 16.47 -9.82
CA PRO A 357 2.85 16.07 -10.57
C PRO A 357 3.77 17.29 -10.73
N GLY A 358 5.04 17.10 -10.39
CA GLY A 358 6.09 18.13 -10.47
C GLY A 358 6.48 18.49 -11.88
#